data_AF-A0A918A5E3-F1
#
_entry.id   AF-A0A918A5E3-F1
#
_cell.length_a   1.000
_cell.length_b   1.000
_cell.length_c   1.000
_cell.angle_alpha   90.00
_cell.angle_beta   90.00
_cell.angle_gamma   90.00
#
_symmetry.space_group_name_H-M   'P 1'
#
loop_
_entity.id
_entity.type
_entity.pdbx_description
1 polymer ?
#
loop_
_entity_poly.entity_id
_entity_poly.type
_entity_poly.pdbx_seq_one_letter_code
_entity_poly.pdbx_strand_id
1 'polypeptide(L)'
;MAELTGGRFGARQVSATRLFLEAMHELVPPGTKPTWDTILRADVAEPGSRAALKFAEYARTSWGRIEPEIRALLEAGAGPVLLTEAAVFARYDAMGVLDRLAAAARLGGHGLWLLCPQGDPAREPRLGTVAVPYQAGLGEWIELPDSWVTNAHRAGLTLEAR
;
A
#
# COMPACT_ATOMS: atom_id res chain seq x y z
N MET A 1 9.82 -10.80 -0.31
CA MET A 1 8.86 -10.37 -1.36
C MET A 1 8.47 -11.49 -2.33
N ALA A 2 9.42 -12.19 -2.95
CA ALA A 2 9.12 -13.24 -3.94
C ALA A 2 8.22 -14.40 -3.46
N GLU A 3 8.18 -14.71 -2.16
CA GLU A 3 7.32 -15.78 -1.61
C GLU A 3 5.85 -15.40 -1.46
N LEU A 4 5.56 -14.13 -1.14
CA LEU A 4 4.18 -13.66 -1.05
C LEU A 4 3.55 -13.70 -2.45
N THR A 5 4.35 -13.39 -3.48
CA THR A 5 3.96 -13.46 -4.90
C THR A 5 4.08 -14.84 -5.53
N GLY A 6 4.58 -15.85 -4.80
CA GLY A 6 4.85 -17.20 -5.31
C GLY A 6 3.72 -18.20 -5.06
N GLY A 7 3.86 -19.40 -5.63
CA GLY A 7 2.80 -20.44 -5.69
C GLY A 7 2.33 -21.02 -4.35
N ARG A 8 2.96 -20.71 -3.22
CA ARG A 8 2.53 -21.20 -1.89
C ARG A 8 1.39 -20.40 -1.28
N PHE A 9 1.37 -19.09 -1.49
CA PHE A 9 0.37 -18.18 -0.90
C PHE A 9 -0.47 -17.45 -1.95
N GLY A 10 -0.01 -17.40 -3.21
CA GLY A 10 -0.77 -16.84 -4.32
C GLY A 10 -1.13 -15.36 -4.14
N ALA A 11 -0.41 -14.62 -3.27
CA ALA A 11 -0.76 -13.24 -2.99
C ALA A 11 -0.37 -12.36 -4.18
N ARG A 12 -1.29 -11.51 -4.62
CA ARG A 12 -1.00 -10.51 -5.64
C ARG A 12 -0.36 -9.29 -4.99
N GLN A 13 0.94 -9.12 -5.19
CA GLN A 13 1.62 -7.92 -4.73
C GLN A 13 1.22 -6.71 -5.56
N VAL A 14 0.86 -5.64 -4.85
CA VAL A 14 0.49 -4.33 -5.39
C VAL A 14 1.32 -3.28 -4.65
N SER A 15 1.98 -2.39 -5.38
CA SER A 15 2.69 -1.24 -4.78
C SER A 15 1.76 -0.03 -4.81
N ALA A 16 1.40 0.47 -3.63
CA ALA A 16 0.53 1.63 -3.51
C ALA A 16 1.20 2.90 -4.08
N THR A 17 2.50 3.06 -3.84
CA THR A 17 3.27 4.18 -4.42
C THR A 17 3.28 4.13 -5.94
N ARG A 18 3.44 2.95 -6.55
CA ARG A 18 3.41 2.82 -8.02
C ARG A 18 2.05 3.22 -8.59
N LEU A 19 0.96 2.64 -8.05
CA LEU A 19 -0.40 2.98 -8.49
C LEU A 19 -0.70 4.47 -8.34
N PHE A 20 -0.25 5.07 -7.23
CA PHE A 20 -0.40 6.51 -7.00
C PHE A 20 0.32 7.34 -8.07
N LEU A 21 1.58 7.02 -8.37
CA LEU A 21 2.36 7.74 -9.37
C LEU A 21 1.79 7.54 -10.79
N GLU A 22 1.37 6.33 -11.14
CA GLU A 22 0.72 6.04 -12.43
C GLU A 22 -0.56 6.87 -12.60
N ALA A 23 -1.47 6.85 -11.62
CA ALA A 23 -2.69 7.65 -11.66
C ALA A 23 -2.42 9.17 -11.73
N MET A 24 -1.40 9.65 -11.00
CA MET A 24 -0.98 11.05 -11.06
C MET A 24 -0.43 11.44 -12.44
N HIS A 25 0.36 10.57 -13.07
CA HIS A 25 0.87 10.78 -14.42
C HIS A 25 -0.23 10.77 -15.48
N GLU A 26 -1.26 9.93 -15.34
CA GLU A 26 -2.42 9.95 -16.22
C GLU A 26 -3.23 11.24 -16.13
N LEU A 27 -3.30 11.84 -14.93
CA LEU A 27 -3.95 13.14 -14.73
C LEU A 27 -3.14 14.31 -15.32
N VAL A 28 -1.84 14.10 -15.55
CA VAL A 28 -0.90 15.13 -16.01
C VAL A 28 -0.07 14.62 -17.19
N PRO A 29 -0.73 14.38 -18.34
CA PRO A 29 -0.04 13.82 -19.50
C PRO A 29 0.98 14.81 -20.08
N PRO A 30 2.08 14.32 -20.67
CA PRO A 30 3.11 15.17 -21.28
C PRO A 30 2.53 16.17 -22.28
N GLY A 31 3.06 17.40 -22.28
CA GLY A 31 2.59 18.48 -23.17
C GLY A 31 1.35 19.24 -22.69
N THR A 32 0.78 18.88 -21.53
CA THR A 32 -0.33 19.61 -20.93
C THR A 32 0.11 20.51 -19.76
N LYS A 33 -0.79 21.40 -19.34
CA LYS A 33 -0.65 22.17 -18.10
C LYS A 33 -1.67 21.68 -17.08
N PRO A 34 -1.33 21.59 -15.78
CA PRO A 34 0.01 21.81 -15.20
C PRO A 34 1.03 20.79 -15.72
N THR A 35 2.32 21.10 -15.67
CA THR A 35 3.37 20.13 -16.01
C THR A 35 3.68 19.24 -14.80
N TRP A 36 4.39 18.13 -15.02
CA TRP A 36 4.85 17.29 -13.90
C TRP A 36 5.73 18.06 -12.90
N ASP A 37 6.61 18.92 -13.40
CA ASP A 37 7.41 19.82 -12.55
C ASP A 37 6.53 20.77 -11.69
N THR A 38 5.43 21.27 -12.25
CA THR A 38 4.44 22.04 -11.47
C THR A 38 3.81 21.20 -10.36
N ILE A 39 3.51 19.92 -10.61
CA ILE A 39 2.98 19.00 -9.60
C ILE A 39 4.01 18.76 -8.48
N LEU A 40 5.27 18.49 -8.84
CA LEU A 40 6.34 18.28 -7.85
C LEU A 40 6.56 19.53 -6.98
N ARG A 41 6.53 20.74 -7.57
CA ARG A 41 6.60 21.99 -6.80
C ARG A 41 5.40 22.19 -5.89
N ALA A 42 4.22 21.74 -6.31
CA ALA A 42 3.01 21.82 -5.51
C ALA A 42 2.99 20.79 -4.35
N ASP A 43 3.60 19.61 -4.51
CA ASP A 43 3.74 18.57 -3.46
C ASP A 43 4.55 19.06 -2.24
N VAL A 44 5.56 19.88 -2.48
CA VAL A 44 6.44 20.42 -1.43
C VAL A 44 6.11 21.88 -1.07
N ALA A 45 5.00 22.41 -1.58
CA ALA A 45 4.57 23.77 -1.27
C ALA A 45 4.12 23.88 0.20
N GLU A 46 4.19 25.10 0.75
CA GLU A 46 3.76 25.37 2.12
C GLU A 46 2.35 24.83 2.39
N PRO A 47 2.13 24.05 3.47
CA PRO A 47 0.81 23.56 3.84
C PRO A 47 -0.23 24.68 3.92
N GLY A 48 -1.42 24.43 3.36
CA GLY A 48 -2.49 25.43 3.28
C GLY A 48 -2.35 26.48 2.16
N SER A 49 -1.20 26.54 1.48
CA SER A 49 -1.06 27.37 0.28
C SER A 49 -1.99 26.89 -0.86
N ARG A 50 -2.32 27.79 -1.80
CA ARG A 50 -3.13 27.44 -2.98
C ARG A 50 -2.51 26.30 -3.80
N ALA A 51 -1.18 26.25 -3.90
CA ALA A 51 -0.48 25.19 -4.63
C ALA A 51 -0.64 23.83 -3.92
N ALA A 52 -0.43 23.78 -2.60
CA ALA A 52 -0.64 22.57 -1.80
C ALA A 52 -2.10 22.07 -1.85
N LEU A 53 -3.07 22.99 -1.77
CA LEU A 53 -4.49 22.65 -1.89
C LEU A 53 -4.82 22.06 -3.27
N LYS A 54 -4.23 22.62 -4.34
CA LYS A 54 -4.40 22.09 -5.70
C LYS A 54 -3.75 20.72 -5.85
N PHE A 55 -2.55 20.50 -5.32
CA PHE A 55 -1.95 19.17 -5.29
C PHE A 55 -2.84 18.15 -4.56
N ALA A 56 -3.40 18.53 -3.42
CA ALA A 56 -4.31 17.66 -2.67
C ALA A 56 -5.58 17.28 -3.47
N GLU A 57 -6.08 18.16 -4.35
CA GLU A 57 -7.16 17.81 -5.29
C GLU A 57 -6.72 16.69 -6.25
N TYR A 58 -5.54 16.79 -6.87
CA TYR A 58 -5.00 15.74 -7.74
C TYR A 58 -4.82 14.42 -6.99
N ALA A 59 -4.22 14.46 -5.79
CA ALA A 59 -4.02 13.27 -4.97
C ALA A 59 -5.36 12.60 -4.63
N ARG A 60 -6.39 13.35 -4.21
CA ARG A 60 -7.74 12.82 -3.99
C ARG A 60 -8.33 12.21 -5.25
N THR A 61 -8.18 12.85 -6.40
CA THR A 61 -8.66 12.30 -7.68
C THR A 61 -7.96 10.99 -8.03
N SER A 62 -6.64 10.89 -7.84
CA SER A 62 -5.88 9.65 -8.05
C SER A 62 -6.39 8.54 -7.13
N TRP A 63 -6.60 8.83 -5.85
CA TRP A 63 -7.15 7.83 -4.93
C TRP A 63 -8.56 7.37 -5.30
N GLY A 64 -9.39 8.26 -5.85
CA GLY A 64 -10.70 7.91 -6.39
C GLY A 64 -10.64 6.95 -7.59
N ARG A 65 -9.52 6.91 -8.33
CA ARG A 65 -9.28 5.94 -9.41
C ARG A 65 -8.73 4.62 -8.89
N ILE A 66 -7.79 4.69 -7.94
CA ILE A 66 -7.07 3.55 -7.39
C ILE A 66 -7.96 2.66 -6.51
N GLU A 67 -8.87 3.25 -5.72
CA GLU A 67 -9.73 2.49 -4.81
C GLU A 67 -10.58 1.43 -5.55
N PRO A 68 -11.31 1.76 -6.62
CA PRO A 68 -12.00 0.77 -7.45
C PRO A 68 -11.11 -0.33 -8.02
N GLU A 69 -9.89 0.00 -8.46
CA GLU A 69 -8.96 -0.99 -9.02
C GLU A 69 -8.53 -2.03 -7.98
N ILE A 70 -8.14 -1.58 -6.79
CA ILE A 70 -7.76 -2.50 -5.70
C ILE A 70 -8.98 -3.32 -5.26
N ARG A 71 -10.16 -2.70 -5.20
CA ARG A 71 -11.40 -3.40 -4.87
C ARG A 71 -11.71 -4.51 -5.87
N ALA A 72 -11.56 -4.25 -7.17
CA ALA A 72 -11.74 -5.28 -8.19
C ALA A 72 -10.77 -6.47 -8.01
N LEU A 73 -9.53 -6.22 -7.55
CA LEU A 73 -8.58 -7.29 -7.22
C LEU A 73 -9.02 -8.12 -5.99
N LEU A 74 -9.61 -7.47 -4.99
CA LEU A 74 -10.16 -8.16 -3.81
C LEU A 74 -11.38 -9.02 -4.15
N GLU A 75 -12.18 -8.61 -5.15
CA GLU A 75 -13.39 -9.30 -5.59
C GLU A 75 -13.12 -10.44 -6.59
N ALA A 76 -12.22 -10.22 -7.57
CA ALA A 76 -12.01 -11.12 -8.71
C ALA A 76 -10.72 -11.96 -8.65
N GLY A 77 -9.98 -11.86 -7.55
CA GLY A 77 -8.67 -12.51 -7.40
C GLY A 77 -8.70 -14.05 -7.37
N ALA A 78 -7.52 -14.64 -7.19
CA ALA A 78 -7.37 -16.06 -6.84
C ALA A 78 -6.66 -16.23 -5.49
N GLY A 79 -6.36 -15.13 -4.81
CA GLY A 79 -5.54 -15.06 -3.60
C GLY A 79 -5.49 -13.64 -3.03
N PRO A 80 -4.93 -13.46 -1.83
CA PRO A 80 -4.93 -12.18 -1.13
C PRO A 80 -4.18 -11.09 -1.89
N VAL A 81 -4.57 -9.83 -1.72
CA VAL A 81 -3.83 -8.67 -2.23
C VAL A 81 -2.82 -8.23 -1.19
N LEU A 82 -1.54 -8.17 -1.55
CA LEU A 82 -0.49 -7.65 -0.69
C LEU A 82 -0.14 -6.22 -1.10
N LEU A 83 -0.53 -5.24 -0.28
CA LEU A 83 -0.10 -3.85 -0.42
C LEU A 83 1.29 -3.63 0.16
N THR A 84 2.13 -3.01 -0.66
CA THR A 84 3.52 -2.63 -0.36
C THR A 84 3.72 -1.15 -0.66
N GLU A 85 4.79 -0.55 -0.11
CA GLU A 85 5.10 0.87 -0.32
C GLU A 85 3.90 1.78 0.01
N ALA A 86 3.25 1.51 1.15
CA ALA A 86 1.94 2.07 1.51
C ALA A 86 1.99 3.44 2.22
N ALA A 87 3.17 3.97 2.51
CA ALA A 87 3.33 5.26 3.19
C ALA A 87 2.62 6.43 2.49
N VAL A 88 2.39 6.32 1.17
CA VAL A 88 1.62 7.28 0.37
C VAL A 88 0.17 7.45 0.84
N PHE A 89 -0.45 6.44 1.48
CA PHE A 89 -1.79 6.59 2.06
C PHE A 89 -1.79 7.62 3.18
N ALA A 90 -0.80 7.56 4.08
CA ALA A 90 -0.68 8.51 5.17
C ALA A 90 -0.20 9.89 4.68
N ARG A 91 0.78 9.92 3.76
CA ARG A 91 1.33 11.16 3.23
C ARG A 91 0.28 12.03 2.51
N TYR A 92 -0.67 11.39 1.81
CA TYR A 92 -1.64 12.06 0.96
C TYR A 92 -3.08 11.93 1.43
N ASP A 93 -3.29 11.87 2.75
CA ASP A 93 -4.60 11.91 3.41
C ASP A 93 -5.62 10.89 2.87
N ALA A 94 -5.14 9.67 2.62
CA ALA A 94 -5.91 8.58 2.05
C ALA A 94 -6.07 7.38 3.00
N MET A 95 -5.86 7.58 4.30
CA MET A 95 -6.12 6.53 5.30
C MET A 95 -7.59 6.09 5.31
N GLY A 96 -8.52 6.99 4.98
CA GLY A 96 -9.93 6.61 4.80
C GLY A 96 -10.18 5.67 3.61
N VAL A 97 -9.35 5.75 2.55
CA VAL A 97 -9.39 4.79 1.44
C VAL A 97 -8.91 3.42 1.91
N LEU A 98 -7.79 3.39 2.63
CA LEU A 98 -7.25 2.16 3.20
C LEU A 98 -8.25 1.46 4.14
N ASP A 99 -8.96 2.24 4.97
CA ASP A 99 -10.00 1.72 5.86
C ASP A 99 -11.16 1.08 5.09
N ARG A 100 -11.65 1.73 4.01
CA ARG A 100 -12.69 1.15 3.13
C ARG A 100 -12.23 -0.11 2.42
N LEU A 101 -10.98 -0.17 1.96
CA LEU A 101 -10.40 -1.38 1.36
C LEU A 101 -10.30 -2.52 2.38
N ALA A 102 -9.89 -2.22 3.61
CA ALA A 102 -9.85 -3.20 4.69
C ALA A 102 -11.27 -3.70 5.05
N ALA A 103 -12.26 -2.80 5.13
CA ALA A 103 -13.66 -3.15 5.33
C ALA A 103 -14.19 -4.05 4.20
N ALA A 104 -13.88 -3.73 2.94
CA ALA A 104 -14.27 -4.58 1.80
C ALA A 104 -13.66 -5.98 1.91
N ALA A 105 -12.38 -6.10 2.25
CA ALA A 105 -11.73 -7.39 2.45
C ALA A 105 -12.34 -8.22 3.60
N ARG A 106 -12.82 -7.56 4.66
CA ARG A 106 -13.51 -8.22 5.80
C ARG A 106 -14.90 -8.73 5.43
N LEU A 107 -15.60 -8.09 4.50
CA LEU A 107 -16.95 -8.48 4.07
C LEU A 107 -16.98 -9.74 3.20
N GLY A 108 -15.83 -10.17 2.67
CA GLY A 108 -15.68 -11.39 1.88
C GLY A 108 -14.88 -11.16 0.59
N GLY A 109 -14.46 -12.26 -0.04
CA GLY A 109 -13.55 -12.25 -1.20
C GLY A 109 -12.14 -12.68 -0.79
N HIS A 110 -11.13 -12.00 -1.31
CA HIS A 110 -9.73 -12.24 -0.98
C HIS A 110 -9.22 -11.30 0.12
N GLY A 111 -8.34 -11.82 0.98
CA GLY A 111 -7.77 -11.04 2.08
C GLY A 111 -6.92 -9.86 1.58
N LEU A 112 -6.92 -8.77 2.34
CA LEU A 112 -6.00 -7.65 2.16
C LEU A 112 -4.87 -7.78 3.17
N TRP A 113 -3.63 -7.90 2.69
CA TRP A 113 -2.42 -7.85 3.50
C TRP A 113 -1.73 -6.52 3.28
N LEU A 114 -1.28 -5.89 4.36
CA LEU A 114 -0.52 -4.65 4.32
C LEU A 114 0.85 -4.87 4.93
N LEU A 115 1.90 -4.61 4.15
CA LEU A 115 3.25 -4.58 4.70
C LEU A 115 3.51 -3.20 5.32
N CYS A 116 3.78 -3.17 6.62
CA CYS A 116 4.11 -1.96 7.38
C CYS A 116 5.57 -2.02 7.87
N PRO A 117 6.55 -1.48 7.12
CA PRO A 117 7.93 -1.40 7.58
C PRO A 117 8.04 -0.42 8.76
N GLN A 118 8.54 -0.89 9.89
CA GLN A 118 8.80 -0.06 11.07
C GLN A 118 10.06 -0.55 11.79
N GLY A 119 10.74 0.36 12.50
CA GLY A 119 11.99 0.05 13.20
C GLY A 119 11.81 -0.85 14.42
N ASP A 120 10.64 -0.79 15.07
CA ASP A 120 10.27 -1.64 16.20
C ASP A 120 9.01 -2.42 15.82
N PRO A 121 9.12 -3.70 15.43
CA PRO A 121 7.99 -4.47 14.94
C PRO A 121 6.93 -4.74 15.99
N ALA A 122 7.26 -4.64 17.29
CA ALA A 122 6.35 -4.87 18.41
C ALA A 122 5.45 -3.66 18.73
N ARG A 123 5.65 -2.53 18.03
CA ARG A 123 4.76 -1.39 18.11
C ARG A 123 3.60 -1.53 17.15
N GLU A 124 2.51 -0.89 17.54
CA GLU A 124 1.33 -0.72 16.69
C GLU A 124 1.72 -0.27 15.27
N PRO A 125 1.19 -0.92 14.22
CA PRO A 125 1.59 -0.65 12.84
C PRO A 125 1.30 0.81 12.45
N ARG A 126 2.30 1.47 11.88
CA ARG A 126 2.23 2.88 11.46
C ARG A 126 2.70 3.06 10.03
N LEU A 127 2.09 4.01 9.33
CA LEU A 127 2.54 4.54 8.05
C LEU A 127 2.99 5.99 8.30
N GLY A 128 4.29 6.19 8.41
CA GLY A 128 4.84 7.47 8.88
C GLY A 128 4.41 7.75 10.32
N THR A 129 3.74 8.87 10.55
CA THR A 129 3.22 9.26 11.87
C THR A 129 1.81 8.74 12.15
N VAL A 130 1.13 8.19 11.15
CA VAL A 130 -0.29 7.80 11.24
C VAL A 130 -0.42 6.32 11.57
N ALA A 131 -1.25 5.99 12.57
CA ALA A 131 -1.56 4.61 12.92
C ALA A 131 -2.41 3.95 11.83
N VAL A 132 -2.10 2.69 11.51
CA VAL A 132 -2.94 1.88 10.62
C VAL A 132 -4.10 1.33 11.44
N PRO A 133 -5.36 1.53 11.02
CA PRO A 133 -6.49 0.95 11.73
C PRO A 133 -6.50 -0.58 11.58
N TYR A 134 -6.64 -1.29 12.70
CA TYR A 134 -6.76 -2.76 12.76
C TYR A 134 -7.69 -3.17 13.90
N GLN A 135 -8.24 -4.39 13.82
CA GLN A 135 -9.10 -4.96 14.85
C GLN A 135 -8.27 -5.85 15.78
N ALA A 136 -7.82 -5.28 16.91
CA ALA A 136 -6.99 -5.99 17.89
C ALA A 136 -7.59 -7.32 18.37
N GLY A 137 -8.92 -7.35 18.60
CA GLY A 137 -9.63 -8.56 19.03
C GLY A 137 -9.68 -9.70 17.99
N LEU A 138 -9.31 -9.42 16.74
CA LEU A 138 -9.27 -10.40 15.64
C LEU A 138 -7.84 -10.77 15.22
N GLY A 139 -6.81 -10.24 15.89
CA GLY A 139 -5.42 -10.55 15.56
C GLY A 139 -5.00 -10.10 14.16
N GLU A 140 -5.56 -9.00 13.65
CA GLU A 140 -5.29 -8.49 12.29
C GLU A 140 -3.90 -7.89 12.09
N TRP A 141 -3.09 -7.88 13.14
CA TRP A 141 -1.69 -7.47 13.10
C TRP A 141 -0.83 -8.56 13.72
N ILE A 142 0.24 -8.90 13.01
CA ILE A 142 1.28 -9.81 13.45
C ILE A 142 2.65 -9.20 13.18
N GLU A 143 3.62 -9.56 14.02
CA GLU A 143 5.02 -9.26 13.78
C GLU A 143 5.58 -10.23 12.74
N LEU A 144 6.35 -9.73 11.77
CA LEU A 144 7.14 -10.58 10.88
C LEU A 144 8.46 -10.94 11.57
N PRO A 145 8.75 -12.22 11.85
CA PRO A 145 10.00 -12.60 12.51
C PRO A 145 11.23 -12.27 11.65
N ASP A 146 12.35 -11.98 12.29
CA ASP A 146 13.62 -11.72 11.59
C ASP A 146 14.07 -12.86 10.68
N SER A 147 13.70 -14.11 10.99
CA SER A 147 13.98 -15.27 10.15
C SER A 147 13.25 -15.22 8.79
N TRP A 148 12.11 -14.53 8.70
CA TRP A 148 11.41 -14.24 7.46
C TRP A 148 12.09 -13.10 6.69
N VAL A 149 12.53 -12.05 7.40
CA VAL A 149 13.20 -10.88 6.83
C VAL A 149 14.58 -11.22 6.25
N THR A 150 15.42 -11.91 7.04
CA THR A 150 16.76 -12.38 6.67
C THR A 150 16.74 -13.59 5.76
N ASN A 151 15.55 -14.12 5.46
CA ASN A 151 15.37 -15.30 4.67
C ASN A 151 15.97 -16.61 5.27
N ALA A 152 16.26 -16.63 6.58
CA ALA A 152 16.80 -17.81 7.25
C ALA A 152 15.80 -18.99 7.29
N HIS A 153 14.49 -18.75 7.16
CA HIS A 153 13.48 -19.80 7.02
C HIS A 153 13.69 -20.70 5.76
N ARG A 154 14.44 -20.24 4.75
CA ARG A 154 14.81 -21.03 3.56
C ARG A 154 16.06 -21.91 3.76
N ALA A 155 16.82 -21.73 4.84
CA ALA A 155 18.07 -22.47 5.08
C ALA A 155 17.88 -23.95 5.46
N GLY A 156 16.63 -24.44 5.56
CA GLY A 156 16.29 -25.80 5.97
C GLY A 156 16.05 -26.83 4.85
N LEU A 157 16.35 -26.54 3.58
CA LEU A 157 16.19 -27.49 2.46
C LEU A 157 17.51 -27.93 1.83
N THR A 158 18.56 -28.11 2.64
CA THR A 158 19.76 -28.82 2.20
C THR A 158 20.19 -29.79 3.27
N LEU A 159 19.62 -30.99 3.24
CA LEU A 159 20.23 -32.24 3.69
C LEU A 159 19.24 -33.38 3.36
N GLU A 160 19.46 -34.05 2.23
CA GLU A 160 19.42 -35.51 2.09
C GLU A 160 19.79 -35.89 0.65
N ALA A 161 21.08 -36.09 0.40
CA ALA A 161 21.55 -37.04 -0.59
C ALA A 161 22.41 -38.04 0.18
N ARG A 162 21.83 -39.21 0.45
CA ARG A 162 22.57 -40.42 0.82
C ARG A 162 23.04 -41.11 -0.44
#